data_AF-A0A913XA28-F1
#
_entry.id   AF-A0A913XA28-F1
#
_cell.length_a   1.000
_cell.length_b   1.000
_cell.length_c   1.000
_cell.angle_alpha   90.00
_cell.angle_beta   90.00
_cell.angle_gamma   90.00
#
_symmetry.space_group_name_H-M   'P 1'
#
loop_
_entity.id
_entity.type
_entity.pdbx_description
1 polymer ?
#
loop_
_entity_poly.entity_id
_entity_poly.type
_entity_poly.pdbx_seq_one_letter_code
_entity_poly.pdbx_strand_id
1 'polypeptide(L)'
;MGDVTVYYSSVSSNLEIKKDQQRIEMILKKSYKGNPIKYIDIAADSEAKERMRDIAGNPKALPPQICKGNEYLGDFAAFFDAIEREDLDGFLKIDYN
;
A
#
# COMPACT_ATOMS: atom_id res chain seq x y z
N MET A 1 12.86 -6.78 9.82
CA MET A 1 11.76 -6.96 8.86
C MET A 1 10.55 -6.22 9.41
N GLY A 2 10.04 -5.18 8.74
CA GLY A 2 8.81 -4.51 9.16
C GLY A 2 7.56 -5.20 8.60
N ASP A 3 6.38 -4.83 9.10
CA ASP A 3 5.10 -5.27 8.55
C ASP A 3 4.79 -4.53 7.24
N VAL A 4 4.12 -5.21 6.31
CA VAL A 4 3.56 -4.57 5.11
C VAL A 4 2.42 -3.65 5.55
N THR A 5 2.48 -2.40 5.13
CA THR A 5 1.48 -1.38 5.45
C THR A 5 0.98 -0.70 4.18
N VAL A 6 -0.34 -0.66 4.03
CA VAL A 6 -1.05 0.04 2.97
C VAL A 6 -1.66 1.31 3.56
N TYR A 7 -1.15 2.46 3.13
CA TYR A 7 -1.78 3.74 3.37
C TYR A 7 -2.91 3.93 2.37
N TYR A 8 -4.11 4.18 2.88
CA TYR A 8 -5.30 4.43 2.08
C TYR A 8 -6.06 5.63 2.65
N SER A 9 -7.07 6.12 1.94
CA SER A 9 -7.99 7.13 2.44
C SER A 9 -9.41 6.62 2.40
N SER A 10 -10.11 6.61 3.55
CA SER A 10 -11.55 6.32 3.59
C SER A 10 -12.37 7.45 2.96
N VAL A 11 -11.85 8.67 2.97
CA VAL A 11 -12.45 9.85 2.36
C VAL A 11 -11.69 10.22 1.08
N SER A 12 -12.31 9.99 -0.06
CA SER A 12 -11.80 10.45 -1.36
C SER A 12 -12.97 10.83 -2.26
N SER A 13 -12.85 11.95 -2.97
CA SER A 13 -13.78 12.30 -4.06
C SER A 13 -13.33 11.75 -5.42
N ASN A 14 -12.07 11.31 -5.52
CA ASN A 14 -11.53 10.72 -6.75
C ASN A 14 -11.91 9.24 -6.86
N LEU A 15 -12.66 8.91 -7.91
CA LEU A 15 -13.14 7.55 -8.19
C LEU A 15 -12.01 6.58 -8.55
N GLU A 16 -10.94 7.05 -9.17
CA GLU A 16 -9.79 6.23 -9.56
C GLU A 16 -9.05 5.75 -8.32
N ILE A 17 -8.70 6.67 -7.40
CA ILE A 17 -8.09 6.34 -6.10
C ILE A 17 -8.92 5.31 -5.33
N LYS A 18 -10.25 5.43 -5.34
CA LYS A 18 -11.13 4.45 -4.69
C LYS A 18 -10.99 3.05 -5.31
N LYS A 19 -10.98 2.96 -6.64
CA LYS A 19 -10.82 1.69 -7.36
C LYS A 19 -9.47 1.06 -7.07
N ASP A 20 -8.41 1.85 -7.09
CA ASP A 20 -7.03 1.39 -6.85
C ASP A 20 -6.87 0.83 -5.44
N GLN A 21 -7.37 1.56 -4.43
CA GLN A 21 -7.38 1.12 -3.04
C GLN A 21 -8.17 -0.20 -2.87
N GLN A 22 -9.38 -0.28 -3.44
CA GLN A 22 -10.21 -1.48 -3.38
C GLN A 22 -9.54 -2.67 -4.07
N ARG A 23 -8.84 -2.42 -5.19
CA ARG A 23 -8.15 -3.46 -5.94
C ARG A 23 -6.98 -4.04 -5.15
N ILE A 24 -6.16 -3.19 -4.54
CA ILE A 24 -5.07 -3.61 -3.63
C ILE A 24 -5.66 -4.44 -2.49
N GLU A 25 -6.66 -3.90 -1.78
CA GLU A 25 -7.27 -4.57 -0.64
C GLU A 25 -7.83 -5.94 -1.01
N MET A 26 -8.55 -6.05 -2.13
CA MET A 26 -9.13 -7.31 -2.59
C MET A 26 -8.06 -8.36 -2.89
N ILE A 27 -6.99 -7.97 -3.59
CA ILE A 27 -5.90 -8.89 -3.94
C ILE A 27 -5.15 -9.32 -2.68
N LEU A 28 -4.79 -8.36 -1.82
CA LEU A 28 -4.04 -8.66 -0.60
C LEU A 28 -4.84 -9.56 0.36
N LYS A 29 -6.12 -9.28 0.56
CA LYS A 29 -7.00 -10.14 1.38
C LYS A 29 -7.19 -11.54 0.79
N LYS A 30 -7.18 -11.67 -0.54
CA LYS A 30 -7.34 -12.96 -1.22
C LYS A 30 -6.05 -13.79 -1.16
N SER A 31 -4.90 -13.19 -1.49
CA SER A 31 -3.64 -13.90 -1.67
C SER A 31 -2.83 -14.05 -0.37
N TYR A 32 -2.99 -13.15 0.59
CA TYR A 32 -2.18 -13.10 1.82
C TYR A 32 -3.04 -13.23 3.09
N LYS A 33 -4.08 -14.06 3.02
CA LYS A 33 -4.97 -14.32 4.15
C LYS A 33 -4.16 -14.95 5.30
N GLY A 34 -4.00 -14.19 6.38
CA GLY A 34 -3.25 -14.62 7.57
C GLY A 34 -1.91 -13.90 7.75
N ASN A 35 -1.42 -13.17 6.74
CA ASN A 35 -0.25 -12.33 6.90
C ASN A 35 -0.63 -11.01 7.59
N PRO A 36 0.25 -10.44 8.45
CA PRO A 36 0.01 -9.17 9.11
C PRO A 36 0.19 -8.01 8.10
N ILE A 37 -0.86 -7.72 7.34
CA ILE A 37 -0.95 -6.53 6.49
C ILE A 37 -1.71 -5.45 7.27
N LYS A 38 -1.07 -4.31 7.49
CA LYS A 38 -1.66 -3.14 8.15
C LYS A 38 -2.30 -2.22 7.13
N TYR A 39 -3.44 -1.66 7.47
CA TYR A 39 -4.12 -0.63 6.69
C TYR A 39 -4.21 0.63 7.54
N ILE A 40 -3.68 1.74 7.06
CA ILE A 40 -3.67 3.02 7.76
C ILE A 40 -4.48 4.04 6.97
N ASP A 41 -5.51 4.58 7.59
CA ASP A 41 -6.39 5.58 7.00
C ASP A 41 -5.84 7.00 7.19
N ILE A 42 -5.32 7.59 6.13
CA ILE A 42 -4.74 8.93 6.15
C ILE A 42 -5.81 10.04 6.15
N ALA A 43 -7.09 9.70 5.94
CA ALA A 43 -8.17 10.68 6.06
C ALA A 43 -8.43 11.06 7.53
N ALA A 44 -8.24 10.09 8.43
CA ALA A 44 -8.47 10.24 9.85
C ALA A 44 -7.22 10.67 10.63
N ASP A 45 -6.03 10.55 10.04
CA ASP A 45 -4.75 10.81 10.69
C ASP A 45 -3.80 11.60 9.77
N SER A 46 -3.55 12.87 10.15
CA SER A 46 -2.64 13.77 9.44
C SER A 46 -1.17 13.38 9.58
N GLU A 47 -0.75 12.81 10.72
CA GLU A 47 0.63 12.36 10.90
C GLU A 47 0.90 11.14 10.04
N ALA A 48 -0.08 10.22 9.91
CA ALA A 48 0.02 9.10 8.98
C ALA A 48 0.16 9.57 7.53
N LYS A 49 -0.55 10.64 7.15
CA LYS A 49 -0.44 11.25 5.82
C LYS A 49 0.94 11.83 5.55
N GLU A 50 1.52 12.53 6.54
CA GLU A 50 2.88 13.06 6.44
C GLU A 50 3.90 11.92 6.34
N ARG A 51 3.80 10.93 7.22
CA ARG A 51 4.65 9.73 7.19
C ARG A 51 4.60 9.01 5.85
N MET A 52 3.41 8.83 5.27
CA MET A 52 3.23 8.23 3.94
C MET A 52 4.02 9.00 2.88
N ARG A 53 3.94 10.33 2.88
CA ARG A 53 4.63 11.21 1.93
C ARG A 53 6.13 11.21 2.12
N ASP A 54 6.58 11.21 3.37
CA ASP A 54 8.00 11.16 3.73
C ASP A 54 8.63 9.84 3.28
N ILE A 55 7.98 8.70 3.59
CA ILE A 55 8.44 7.37 3.14
C ILE A 55 8.46 7.30 1.61
N ALA A 56 7.43 7.80 0.94
CA ALA A 56 7.38 7.84 -0.53
C ALA A 56 8.38 8.85 -1.15
N GLY A 57 9.05 9.68 -0.34
CA GLY A 57 9.93 10.76 -0.82
C GLY A 57 9.18 11.79 -1.68
N ASN A 58 7.86 11.88 -1.55
CA ASN A 58 7.01 12.73 -2.39
C ASN A 58 5.97 13.47 -1.54
N PRO A 59 6.12 14.80 -1.34
CA PRO A 59 5.20 15.60 -0.52
C PRO A 59 3.77 15.68 -1.09
N LYS A 60 3.59 15.30 -2.35
CA LYS A 60 2.29 15.27 -3.04
C LYS A 60 1.78 13.85 -3.29
N ALA A 61 2.39 12.82 -2.69
CA ALA A 61 1.92 11.45 -2.80
C ALA A 61 0.43 11.37 -2.42
N LEU A 62 -0.31 10.64 -3.25
CA LEU A 62 -1.72 10.32 -3.05
C LEU A 62 -1.83 8.83 -2.72
N PRO A 63 -2.81 8.42 -1.90
CA PRO A 63 -3.06 7.00 -1.68
C PRO A 63 -3.58 6.33 -2.96
N PRO A 64 -3.41 5.00 -3.10
CA PRO A 64 -2.76 4.11 -2.14
C PRO A 64 -1.23 4.16 -2.21
N GLN A 65 -0.57 3.93 -1.07
CA GLN A 65 0.89 3.81 -0.98
C GLN A 65 1.26 2.61 -0.09
N ILE A 66 2.23 1.80 -0.53
CA ILE A 66 2.62 0.55 0.12
C ILE A 66 4.06 0.68 0.64
N CYS A 67 4.27 0.24 1.86
CA CYS A 67 5.59 0.20 2.49
C CYS A 67 5.78 -1.07 3.33
N LYS A 68 7.04 -1.34 3.70
CA LYS A 68 7.40 -2.38 4.66
C LYS A 68 8.31 -1.82 5.73
N GLY A 69 7.75 -1.57 6.91
CA GLY A 69 8.43 -0.74 7.92
C GLY A 69 8.71 0.67 7.37
N ASN A 70 9.98 1.05 7.27
CA ASN A 70 10.39 2.36 6.74
C ASN A 70 10.77 2.33 5.25
N GLU A 71 10.65 1.17 4.60
CA GLU A 71 10.98 1.03 3.20
C GLU A 71 9.74 1.24 2.33
N TYR A 72 9.84 2.17 1.38
CA TYR A 72 8.81 2.38 0.37
C TYR A 72 8.85 1.25 -0.66
N LEU A 73 7.71 0.62 -0.92
CA LEU A 73 7.58 -0.45 -1.92
C LEU A 73 7.00 0.09 -3.23
N GLY A 74 5.99 0.95 -3.15
CA GLY A 74 5.40 1.57 -4.34
C GLY A 74 3.96 2.02 -4.17
N ASP A 75 3.43 2.61 -5.23
CA ASP A 75 2.03 2.98 -5.38
C ASP A 75 1.21 1.87 -6.07
N PHE A 76 0.01 2.20 -6.54
CA PHE A 76 -0.82 1.26 -7.29
C PHE A 76 -0.17 0.76 -8.57
N ALA A 77 0.53 1.61 -9.32
CA ALA A 77 1.13 1.23 -10.59
C ALA A 77 2.25 0.20 -10.37
N ALA A 78 3.11 0.43 -9.38
CA ALA A 78 4.16 -0.52 -9.00
C ALA A 78 3.57 -1.86 -8.50
N PHE A 79 2.50 -1.81 -7.70
CA PHE A 79 1.79 -2.99 -7.25
C PHE A 79 1.17 -3.79 -8.41
N PHE A 80 0.57 -3.09 -9.38
CA PHE A 80 -0.05 -3.72 -10.53
C PHE A 80 0.99 -4.36 -11.47
N ASP A 81 2.10 -3.66 -11.71
CA ASP A 81 3.24 -4.18 -12.48
C ASP A 81 3.84 -5.44 -11.83
N ALA A 82 3.92 -5.49 -10.49
CA ALA A 82 4.32 -6.71 -9.78
C ALA A 82 3.35 -7.88 -9.97
N ILE A 83 2.04 -7.63 -10.06
CA ILE A 83 1.05 -8.66 -10.38
C ILE A 83 1.22 -9.14 -11.82
N GLU A 84 1.40 -8.23 -12.78
CA GLU A 84 1.61 -8.58 -14.19
C GLU A 84 2.88 -9.42 -14.41
N ARG A 85 3.89 -9.21 -13.56
CA ARG A 85 5.13 -10.00 -13.54
C ARG A 85 5.07 -11.26 -12.69
N GLU A 86 3.93 -11.55 -12.06
CA GLU A 86 3.77 -12.67 -11.11
C GLU A 86 4.78 -12.62 -9.94
N ASP A 87 5.27 -11.44 -9.58
CA ASP A 87 6.30 -11.21 -8.54
C ASP A 87 5.75 -10.39 -7.36
N LEU A 88 4.51 -10.67 -6.97
CA LEU A 88 3.87 -9.92 -5.88
C LEU A 88 4.54 -10.22 -4.53
N ASP A 89 5.05 -11.43 -4.33
CA ASP A 89 5.80 -11.81 -3.13
C ASP A 89 7.12 -11.02 -3.02
N GLY A 90 7.86 -10.88 -4.13
CA GLY A 90 9.07 -10.08 -4.21
C GLY A 90 8.80 -8.59 -3.97
N PHE A 91 7.74 -8.06 -4.57
CA PHE A 91 7.31 -6.68 -4.33
C PHE A 91 6.98 -6.42 -2.85
N LEU A 92 6.24 -7.31 -2.20
CA LEU A 92 5.91 -7.21 -0.77
C LEU A 92 7.05 -7.67 0.16
N LYS A 93 8.14 -8.17 -0.43
CA LYS A 93 9.30 -8.76 0.24
C LYS A 93 8.92 -9.87 1.22
N ILE A 94 7.89 -10.64 0.92
CA ILE A 94 7.40 -11.71 1.79
C ILE A 94 8.26 -12.94 1.55
N ASP A 95 8.98 -13.37 2.60
CA ASP A 95 9.76 -14.61 2.57
C ASP A 95 9.00 -15.70 3.34
N TYR A 96 8.86 -16.86 2.72
CA TYR A 96 8.30 -18.07 3.33
C TYR A 96 9.44 -19.00 3.78
N ASN A 97 10.19 -18.59 4.80
CA ASN A 97 11.15 -19.48 5.50
C ASN A 97 10.46 -20.22 6.65
#